data_AF-B2HJ33-F1
#
_entry.id   AF-B2HJ33-F1
#
_cell.length_a   1.000
_cell.length_b   1.000
_cell.length_c   1.000
_cell.angle_alpha   90.00
_cell.angle_beta   90.00
_cell.angle_gamma   90.00
#
_symmetry.space_group_name_H-M   'P 1'
#
loop_
_entity.id
_entity.type
_entity.pdbx_description
1 polymer ?
#
loop_
_entity_poly.entity_id
_entity_poly.type
_entity_poly.pdbx_seq_one_letter_code
_entity_poly.pdbx_strand_id
1 'polypeptide(L)'
;MQGTRRLTSRRRNRLRRATVLTAAAAMVLTLTPGCSSSPTPSANAANPQRRIDTVTPPGLRAQQTMDMLNSDWPIGPAGVATLAAPSKVDSVEATMEGLWWDRPFALDSVDISASVATLHLTSSYGARQDIRLHTDDGGWVDRFELETLPPPTITAWRDVDAVLSKTGARYSYQVSKVEKGQCTRVAGTNTNQPLPLASIFKLYVLHALADAIKSGTASWDDQLTVTAKSKAVGSSGLELSPGDHVSVRRAAEKMIANSDNMATDLLIGRLGKHAIEQALATAGHHDPASMTPFPTMYELFSVGWGQPDLREQWKQASAQQRAALLEQADSTPYRPDPTRAHTPASNYGAEWYGSAEDICRVHLALQADAVGPAAPVRKILSAVAGIALDRNYWPYIGAKAGGLPGDLTFSWYAEDKTGQPWVVSFQLNWPRDHGPNVTGWMLQVAKQVFALVAPE
;
A
#
# COMPACT_ATOMS: atom_id res chain seq x y z
N MET A 1 31.35 51.31 -24.93
CA MET A 1 32.33 52.37 -24.62
C MET A 1 32.16 52.79 -23.18
N GLN A 2 33.27 52.80 -22.44
CA GLN A 2 33.41 53.21 -21.04
C GLN A 2 33.15 54.71 -20.85
N GLY A 3 32.80 55.16 -19.64
CA GLY A 3 32.89 56.59 -19.30
C GLY A 3 32.21 57.05 -18.01
N THR A 4 32.85 56.80 -16.87
CA THR A 4 32.62 57.33 -15.50
C THR A 4 32.69 58.86 -15.34
N ARG A 5 31.93 59.42 -14.36
CA ARG A 5 32.35 60.39 -13.29
C ARG A 5 31.10 60.86 -12.49
N ARG A 6 30.92 60.54 -11.20
CA ARG A 6 31.50 61.06 -9.92
C ARG A 6 30.89 62.37 -9.37
N LEU A 7 30.21 62.21 -8.21
CA LEU A 7 30.24 62.98 -6.94
C LEU A 7 29.70 64.44 -6.97
N THR A 8 29.02 64.99 -5.96
CA THR A 8 29.37 65.06 -4.52
C THR A 8 28.25 65.72 -3.67
N SER A 9 28.04 65.19 -2.45
CA SER A 9 27.95 65.93 -1.16
C SER A 9 26.69 66.78 -0.83
N ARG A 10 26.26 67.01 0.43
CA ARG A 10 26.84 66.81 1.78
C ARG A 10 25.80 67.18 2.87
N ARG A 11 25.85 66.48 4.03
CA ARG A 11 25.70 66.97 5.43
C ARG A 11 24.30 67.46 5.88
N ARG A 12 23.88 67.41 7.15
CA ARG A 12 24.49 67.15 8.48
C ARG A 12 23.31 67.06 9.48
N ASN A 13 23.35 66.20 10.49
CA ASN A 13 23.58 66.67 11.87
C ASN A 13 23.87 65.53 12.86
N ARG A 14 24.85 65.85 13.71
CA ARG A 14 25.33 65.16 14.92
C ARG A 14 24.38 65.53 16.09
N LEU A 15 24.34 64.96 17.29
CA LEU A 15 25.37 64.45 18.21
C LEU A 15 24.60 63.97 19.47
N ARG A 16 25.04 62.90 20.15
CA ARG A 16 25.49 62.95 21.56
C ARG A 16 25.95 61.57 22.03
N ARG A 17 27.09 61.60 22.72
CA ARG A 17 27.82 60.49 23.35
C ARG A 17 27.23 60.18 24.72
N ALA A 18 27.30 58.91 25.13
CA ALA A 18 27.67 58.54 26.49
C ALA A 18 28.32 57.15 26.46
N THR A 19 29.52 57.08 27.01
CA THR A 19 30.36 55.88 27.14
C THR A 19 30.07 55.27 28.51
N VAL A 20 29.77 53.97 28.58
CA VAL A 20 29.89 53.18 29.81
C VAL A 20 30.63 51.88 29.45
N LEU A 21 31.83 51.76 30.01
CA LEU A 21 32.63 50.55 30.04
C LEU A 21 31.97 49.54 30.98
N THR A 22 31.67 48.34 30.49
CA THR A 22 31.58 47.14 31.32
C THR A 22 32.22 45.98 30.56
N ALA A 23 33.21 45.37 31.19
CA ALA A 23 33.92 44.21 30.71
C ALA A 23 33.00 42.98 30.79
N ALA A 24 32.81 42.28 29.68
CA ALA A 24 32.23 40.95 29.64
C ALA A 24 33.22 40.02 28.96
N ALA A 25 33.66 39.00 29.69
CA ALA A 25 34.61 37.99 29.27
C ALA A 25 34.09 37.23 28.04
N ALA A 26 34.91 37.19 26.99
CA ALA A 26 34.68 36.35 25.83
C ALA A 26 35.05 34.89 26.18
N MET A 27 34.03 34.03 26.36
CA MET A 27 34.25 32.59 26.24
C MET A 27 34.31 32.24 24.76
N VAL A 28 35.52 31.90 24.30
CA VAL A 28 35.74 31.21 23.04
C VAL A 28 35.34 29.75 23.28
N LEU A 29 34.15 29.36 22.80
CA LEU A 29 33.78 27.95 22.69
C LEU A 29 34.52 27.35 21.49
N THR A 30 35.57 26.61 21.77
CA THR A 30 36.21 25.70 20.83
C THR A 30 35.23 24.58 20.50
N LEU A 31 34.59 24.64 19.33
CA LEU A 31 33.86 23.52 18.76
C LEU A 31 34.86 22.43 18.33
N THR A 32 35.15 21.50 19.22
CA THR A 32 35.74 20.22 18.86
C THR A 32 34.69 19.40 18.11
N PRO A 33 35.02 18.74 16.98
CA PRO A 33 34.10 17.80 16.34
C PRO A 33 33.97 16.58 17.26
N GLY A 34 32.91 16.56 18.05
CA GLY A 34 32.50 15.34 18.73
C GLY A 34 32.05 14.35 17.67
N CYS A 35 32.79 13.27 17.48
CA CYS A 35 32.28 12.08 16.83
C CYS A 35 31.08 11.60 17.65
N SER A 36 29.88 12.03 17.28
CA SER A 36 28.66 11.36 17.69
C SER A 36 28.71 9.99 17.01
N SER A 37 29.11 8.96 17.76
CA SER A 37 28.85 7.59 17.37
C SER A 37 27.36 7.49 17.03
N SER A 38 27.06 7.08 15.80
CA SER A 38 25.71 6.65 15.45
C SER A 38 25.20 5.73 16.57
N PRO A 39 23.93 5.88 17.02
CA PRO A 39 23.41 5.00 18.04
C PRO A 39 23.57 3.56 17.54
N THR A 40 24.21 2.72 18.35
CA THR A 40 24.23 1.28 18.13
C THR A 40 22.79 0.83 17.94
N PRO A 41 22.44 0.03 16.92
CA PRO A 41 21.10 -0.53 16.80
C PRO A 41 20.78 -1.27 18.10
N SER A 42 19.89 -0.71 18.91
CA SER A 42 19.52 -1.32 20.17
C SER A 42 18.44 -2.37 19.88
N ALA A 43 18.78 -3.64 20.05
CA ALA A 43 17.80 -4.70 20.22
C ALA A 43 17.07 -4.49 21.57
N ASN A 44 16.20 -3.48 21.65
CA ASN A 44 15.35 -3.23 22.80
C ASN A 44 13.93 -3.68 22.47
N ALA A 45 13.75 -5.00 22.35
CA ALA A 45 12.45 -5.67 22.26
C ALA A 45 11.86 -5.98 23.65
N ALA A 46 12.21 -5.23 24.69
CA ALA A 46 11.70 -5.49 26.04
C ALA A 46 10.71 -4.42 26.46
N ASN A 47 9.41 -4.70 26.32
CA ASN A 47 8.43 -4.13 27.23
C ASN A 47 8.75 -4.71 28.63
N PRO A 48 9.16 -3.90 29.63
CA PRO A 48 9.73 -4.41 30.88
C PRO A 48 8.80 -5.31 31.71
N GLN A 49 7.52 -5.37 31.36
CA GLN A 49 6.46 -6.04 32.11
C GLN A 49 6.18 -7.49 31.69
N ARG A 50 6.76 -8.00 30.59
CA ARG A 50 6.52 -9.38 30.12
C ARG A 50 7.82 -10.03 29.64
N ARG A 51 8.61 -10.57 30.57
CA ARG A 51 9.86 -11.30 30.27
C ARG A 51 9.54 -12.76 29.96
N ILE A 52 10.20 -13.32 28.95
CA ILE A 52 10.19 -14.75 28.66
C ILE A 52 11.22 -15.43 29.58
N ASP A 53 10.85 -16.51 30.25
CA ASP A 53 11.80 -17.33 31.01
C ASP A 53 12.71 -18.11 30.05
N THR A 54 14.00 -17.79 30.06
CA THR A 54 15.01 -18.38 29.16
C THR A 54 15.80 -19.52 29.79
N VAL A 55 15.42 -20.02 30.98
CA VAL A 55 16.10 -21.13 31.65
C VAL A 55 15.91 -22.46 30.91
N THR A 56 14.84 -22.60 30.12
CA THR A 56 14.55 -23.81 29.33
C THR A 56 14.92 -23.61 27.86
N PRO A 57 15.28 -24.69 27.12
CA PRO A 57 15.50 -24.60 25.69
C PRO A 57 14.36 -23.92 24.90
N PRO A 58 13.07 -24.30 25.05
CA PRO A 58 11.98 -23.64 24.34
C PRO A 58 11.83 -22.16 24.74
N GLY A 59 12.07 -21.80 26.00
CA GLY A 59 12.06 -20.42 26.46
C GLY A 59 13.16 -19.55 25.84
N LEU A 60 14.38 -20.09 25.74
CA LEU A 60 15.49 -19.43 25.04
C LEU A 60 15.17 -19.19 23.56
N ARG A 61 14.59 -20.19 22.87
CA ARG A 61 14.21 -20.07 21.45
C ARG A 61 13.03 -19.11 21.23
N ALA A 62 12.10 -19.04 22.18
CA ALA A 62 11.01 -18.07 22.16
C ALA A 62 11.54 -16.63 22.26
N GLN A 63 12.48 -16.36 23.18
CA GLN A 63 13.12 -15.05 23.27
C GLN A 63 13.91 -14.71 22.01
N GLN A 64 14.72 -15.65 21.51
CA GLN A 64 15.47 -15.46 20.26
C GLN A 64 14.55 -15.15 19.07
N THR A 65 13.40 -15.82 18.96
CA THR A 65 12.40 -15.55 17.92
C THR A 65 11.87 -14.12 18.02
N MET A 66 11.51 -13.67 19.24
CA MET A 66 11.06 -12.29 19.47
C MET A 66 12.12 -11.26 19.10
N ASP A 67 13.38 -11.50 19.47
CA ASP A 67 14.49 -10.60 19.17
C ASP A 67 14.75 -10.52 17.66
N MET A 68 14.71 -11.66 16.96
CA MET A 68 14.87 -11.71 15.51
C MET A 68 13.73 -11.01 14.77
N LEU A 69 12.47 -11.24 15.16
CA LEU A 69 11.31 -10.61 14.50
C LEU A 69 11.27 -9.08 14.69
N ASN A 70 11.73 -8.59 15.85
CA ASN A 70 11.76 -7.16 16.17
C ASN A 70 13.10 -6.48 15.84
N SER A 71 14.03 -7.20 15.23
CA SER A 71 15.32 -6.67 14.80
C SER A 71 15.21 -5.79 13.56
N ASP A 72 16.10 -4.80 13.43
CA ASP A 72 16.33 -4.08 12.18
C ASP A 72 17.13 -4.90 11.15
N TRP A 73 17.73 -6.01 11.58
CA TRP A 73 18.41 -6.95 10.69
C TRP A 73 17.39 -7.85 10.01
N PRO A 74 17.45 -8.00 8.67
CA PRO A 74 16.55 -8.89 7.95
C PRO A 74 16.76 -10.34 8.38
N ILE A 75 15.69 -11.13 8.27
CA ILE A 75 15.75 -12.58 8.46
C ILE A 75 16.58 -13.19 7.32
N GLY A 76 17.43 -14.14 7.65
CA GLY A 76 18.26 -14.85 6.68
C GLY A 76 18.81 -16.16 7.22
N PRO A 77 19.40 -17.00 6.35
CA PRO A 77 19.66 -18.41 6.66
C PRO A 77 20.69 -18.56 7.77
N ALA A 78 21.72 -17.71 7.78
CA ALA A 78 22.77 -17.73 8.80
C ALA A 78 22.22 -17.40 10.20
N GLY A 79 21.29 -16.43 10.28
CA GLY A 79 20.63 -16.09 11.54
C GLY A 79 19.71 -17.22 12.01
N VAL A 80 18.89 -17.75 11.11
CA VAL A 80 17.94 -18.82 11.40
C VAL A 80 18.64 -20.14 11.75
N ALA A 81 19.81 -20.43 11.19
CA ALA A 81 20.64 -21.57 11.57
C ALA A 81 21.13 -21.53 13.03
N THR A 82 21.07 -20.37 13.69
CA THR A 82 21.34 -20.27 15.14
C THR A 82 20.10 -20.56 16.00
N LEU A 83 18.91 -20.69 15.40
CA LEU A 83 17.61 -20.93 16.05
C LEU A 83 17.09 -22.35 15.79
N ALA A 84 17.09 -22.76 14.52
CA ALA A 84 16.40 -23.96 14.04
C ALA A 84 17.36 -25.14 13.79
N ALA A 85 16.81 -26.35 13.86
CA ALA A 85 17.52 -27.56 13.47
C ALA A 85 17.96 -27.46 12.00
N PRO A 86 19.10 -28.04 11.58
CA PRO A 86 19.63 -27.85 10.22
C PRO A 86 18.65 -28.19 9.10
N SER A 87 17.79 -29.20 9.31
CA SER A 87 16.77 -29.61 8.34
C SER A 87 15.53 -28.71 8.28
N LYS A 88 15.44 -27.69 9.15
CA LYS A 88 14.29 -26.79 9.30
C LYS A 88 14.59 -25.34 8.99
N VAL A 89 15.87 -24.98 8.81
CA VAL A 89 16.31 -23.59 8.57
C VAL A 89 15.47 -22.93 7.48
N ASP A 90 15.38 -23.52 6.29
CA ASP A 90 14.65 -22.94 5.15
C ASP A 90 13.16 -22.69 5.47
N SER A 91 12.50 -23.65 6.15
CA SER A 91 11.07 -23.52 6.50
C SER A 91 10.80 -22.47 7.57
N VAL A 92 11.69 -22.36 8.55
CA VAL A 92 11.60 -21.37 9.63
C VAL A 92 11.93 -19.98 9.07
N GLU A 93 12.95 -19.88 8.22
CA GLU A 93 13.33 -18.65 7.53
C GLU A 93 12.19 -18.10 6.71
N ALA A 94 11.59 -18.91 5.83
CA ALA A 94 10.47 -18.47 5.00
C ALA A 94 9.29 -17.94 5.83
N THR A 95 9.00 -18.57 6.98
CA THR A 95 7.94 -18.11 7.89
C THR A 95 8.31 -16.81 8.59
N MET A 96 9.53 -16.73 9.14
CA MET A 96 10.01 -15.55 9.87
C MET A 96 10.22 -14.35 8.96
N GLU A 97 10.67 -14.54 7.71
CA GLU A 97 10.82 -13.46 6.72
C GLU A 97 9.47 -12.82 6.40
N GLY A 98 8.42 -13.62 6.22
CA GLY A 98 7.06 -13.12 6.04
C GLY A 98 6.55 -12.32 7.24
N LEU A 99 6.84 -12.79 8.46
CA LEU A 99 6.47 -12.10 9.70
C LEU A 99 7.29 -10.85 9.97
N TRP A 100 8.55 -10.79 9.54
CA TRP A 100 9.45 -9.67 9.82
C TRP A 100 8.88 -8.34 9.32
N TRP A 101 8.12 -8.36 8.22
CA TRP A 101 7.42 -7.19 7.70
C TRP A 101 6.26 -6.71 8.60
N ASP A 102 5.71 -7.57 9.44
CA ASP A 102 4.58 -7.28 10.33
C ASP A 102 5.00 -6.67 11.69
N ARG A 103 6.31 -6.52 11.95
CA ARG A 103 6.89 -5.95 13.18
C ARG A 103 6.52 -4.49 13.45
N PRO A 104 6.70 -3.89 14.64
CA PRO A 104 7.05 -4.56 15.87
C PRO A 104 5.91 -5.49 16.29
N PHE A 105 6.30 -6.63 16.86
CA PHE A 105 5.43 -7.52 17.60
C PHE A 105 5.47 -7.17 19.08
N ALA A 106 4.29 -7.03 19.67
CA ALA A 106 4.13 -7.01 21.11
C ALA A 106 3.92 -8.45 21.60
N LEU A 107 4.65 -8.85 22.64
CA LEU A 107 4.37 -10.08 23.37
C LEU A 107 3.17 -9.87 24.29
N ASP A 108 2.09 -10.63 24.07
CA ASP A 108 0.96 -10.70 24.97
C ASP A 108 1.23 -11.73 26.06
N SER A 109 1.54 -12.98 25.72
CA SER A 109 1.89 -13.99 26.72
C SER A 109 2.78 -15.06 26.12
N VAL A 110 3.39 -15.88 26.97
CA VAL A 110 4.14 -17.06 26.55
C VAL A 110 3.76 -18.24 27.43
N ASP A 111 3.41 -19.35 26.80
CA ASP A 111 3.14 -20.63 27.46
C ASP A 111 4.31 -21.56 27.20
N ILE A 112 5.03 -21.95 28.26
CA ILE A 112 6.20 -22.84 28.18
C ILE A 112 5.89 -24.18 28.84
N SER A 113 6.20 -25.25 28.13
CA SER A 113 6.19 -26.63 28.61
C SER A 113 7.48 -27.34 28.18
N ALA A 114 7.67 -28.61 28.56
CA ALA A 114 8.96 -29.33 28.47
C ALA A 114 9.79 -29.03 27.20
N SER A 115 9.20 -29.23 26.02
CA SER A 115 9.86 -29.04 24.73
C SER A 115 9.11 -28.06 23.83
N VAL A 116 8.19 -27.26 24.38
CA VAL A 116 7.34 -26.37 23.58
C VAL A 116 7.22 -25.00 24.22
N ALA A 117 7.33 -23.94 23.41
CA ALA A 117 6.91 -22.59 23.76
C ALA A 117 5.87 -22.09 22.77
N THR A 118 4.78 -21.50 23.26
CA THR A 118 3.80 -20.80 22.42
C THR A 118 3.86 -19.31 22.76
N LEU A 119 4.25 -18.51 21.78
CA LEU A 119 4.26 -17.05 21.85
C LEU A 119 2.91 -16.53 21.38
N HIS A 120 2.21 -15.79 22.22
CA HIS A 120 1.01 -15.04 21.84
C HIS A 120 1.40 -13.61 21.56
N LEU A 121 1.26 -13.19 20.31
CA LEU A 121 1.80 -11.93 19.80
C LEU A 121 0.69 -11.08 19.20
N THR A 122 0.90 -9.76 19.26
CA THR A 122 0.14 -8.79 18.49
C THR A 122 1.07 -8.09 17.49
N SER A 123 0.75 -8.15 16.20
CA SER A 123 1.49 -7.47 15.13
C SER A 123 1.32 -5.96 15.17
N SER A 124 2.11 -5.23 14.39
CA SER A 124 2.02 -3.77 14.28
C SER A 124 0.69 -3.23 13.76
N TYR A 125 -0.10 -4.06 13.07
CA TYR A 125 -1.45 -3.71 12.62
C TYR A 125 -2.56 -4.32 13.49
N GLY A 126 -2.21 -4.88 14.65
CA GLY A 126 -3.18 -5.37 15.64
C GLY A 126 -3.70 -6.78 15.38
N ALA A 127 -3.11 -7.53 14.44
CA ALA A 127 -3.45 -8.95 14.30
C ALA A 127 -2.81 -9.76 15.41
N ARG A 128 -3.60 -10.64 16.02
CA ARG A 128 -3.12 -11.58 17.02
C ARG A 128 -2.59 -12.83 16.33
N GLN A 129 -1.43 -13.30 16.77
CA GLN A 129 -0.74 -14.44 16.19
C GLN A 129 -0.17 -15.32 17.28
N ASP A 130 -0.31 -16.62 17.11
CA ASP A 130 0.32 -17.62 17.96
C ASP A 130 1.48 -18.25 17.18
N ILE A 131 2.69 -18.19 17.74
CA ILE A 131 3.86 -18.88 17.22
C ILE A 131 4.20 -20.00 18.18
N ARG A 132 3.97 -21.25 17.76
CA ARG A 132 4.30 -22.45 18.52
C ARG A 132 5.61 -23.03 18.04
N LEU A 133 6.57 -23.13 18.97
CA LEU A 133 7.90 -23.67 18.77
C LEU A 133 8.00 -25.01 19.50
N HIS A 134 8.48 -26.06 18.83
CA HIS A 134 8.98 -27.27 19.50
C HIS A 134 10.51 -27.29 19.40
N THR A 135 11.18 -27.76 20.46
CA THR A 135 12.62 -27.96 20.48
C THR A 135 12.99 -29.43 20.60
N ASP A 136 13.98 -29.87 19.82
CA ASP A 136 14.56 -31.22 19.92
C ASP A 136 15.44 -31.39 21.19
N ASP A 137 16.01 -32.58 21.38
CA ASP A 137 16.90 -32.90 22.52
C ASP A 137 18.19 -32.05 22.54
N GLY A 138 18.58 -31.48 21.40
CA GLY A 138 19.69 -30.54 21.28
C GLY A 138 19.29 -29.09 21.56
N GLY A 139 18.00 -28.83 21.84
CA GLY A 139 17.45 -27.51 22.08
C GLY A 139 17.24 -26.68 20.81
N TRP A 140 17.20 -27.28 19.62
CA TRP A 140 16.97 -26.60 18.35
C TRP A 140 15.50 -26.61 17.95
N VAL A 141 15.02 -25.55 17.30
CA VAL A 141 13.64 -25.53 16.79
C VAL A 141 13.50 -26.53 15.63
N ASP A 142 12.75 -27.60 15.85
CA ASP A 142 12.46 -28.64 14.85
C ASP A 142 11.02 -28.55 14.29
N ARG A 143 10.19 -27.70 14.89
CA ARG A 143 8.83 -27.32 14.43
C ARG A 143 8.54 -25.87 14.78
N PHE A 144 8.05 -25.12 13.79
CA PHE A 144 7.65 -23.72 13.91
C PHE A 144 6.28 -23.58 13.25
N GLU A 145 5.25 -23.36 14.05
CA GLU A 145 3.86 -23.28 13.59
C GLU A 145 3.34 -21.88 13.86
N LEU A 146 2.86 -21.20 12.80
CA LEU A 146 2.24 -19.89 12.88
C LEU A 146 0.72 -20.04 12.71
N GLU A 147 -0.04 -19.53 13.68
CA GLU A 147 -1.48 -19.34 13.57
C GLU A 147 -1.81 -17.85 13.64
N THR A 148 -2.49 -17.31 12.63
CA THR A 148 -3.05 -15.94 12.71
C THR A 148 -4.49 -16.02 13.16
N LEU A 149 -4.76 -15.49 14.35
CA LEU A 149 -6.09 -15.54 14.95
C LEU A 149 -7.05 -14.58 14.23
N PRO A 150 -8.37 -14.88 14.24
CA PRO A 150 -9.37 -13.99 13.67
C PRO A 150 -9.32 -12.57 14.28
N PRO A 151 -9.65 -11.54 13.50
CA PRO A 151 -9.83 -10.18 14.03
C PRO A 151 -10.91 -10.15 15.11
N PRO A 152 -10.94 -9.10 15.96
CA PRO A 152 -12.02 -8.89 16.91
C PRO A 152 -13.41 -8.98 16.24
N THR A 153 -14.38 -9.48 16.98
CA THR A 153 -15.76 -9.61 16.47
C THR A 153 -16.36 -8.23 16.21
N ILE A 154 -16.97 -8.07 15.04
CA ILE A 154 -17.66 -6.86 14.61
C ILE A 154 -19.16 -7.15 14.61
N THR A 155 -19.89 -6.51 15.51
CA THR A 155 -21.36 -6.64 15.65
C THR A 155 -22.09 -5.33 15.41
N ALA A 156 -21.37 -4.21 15.37
CA ALA A 156 -21.87 -2.88 15.08
C ALA A 156 -20.82 -2.04 14.35
N TRP A 157 -21.26 -0.97 13.67
CA TRP A 157 -20.36 -0.09 12.90
C TRP A 157 -19.20 0.50 13.72
N ARG A 158 -19.43 0.85 14.99
CA ARG A 158 -18.38 1.34 15.90
C ARG A 158 -17.24 0.33 16.11
N ASP A 159 -17.50 -0.97 15.96
CA ASP A 159 -16.50 -2.02 16.14
C ASP A 159 -15.51 -2.00 14.95
N VAL A 160 -15.97 -1.58 13.76
CA VAL A 160 -15.10 -1.38 12.58
C VAL A 160 -14.06 -0.31 12.89
N ASP A 161 -14.48 0.86 13.38
CA ASP A 161 -13.57 1.93 13.78
C ASP A 161 -12.64 1.52 14.92
N ALA A 162 -13.13 0.76 15.90
CA ALA A 162 -12.32 0.23 16.99
C ALA A 162 -11.23 -0.74 16.54
N VAL A 163 -11.49 -1.51 15.46
CA VAL A 163 -10.50 -2.38 14.83
C VAL A 163 -9.53 -1.57 13.99
N LEU A 164 -10.02 -0.73 13.07
CA LEU A 164 -9.17 0.02 12.13
C LEU A 164 -8.27 1.04 12.82
N SER A 165 -8.75 1.71 13.87
CA SER A 165 -7.94 2.68 14.64
C SER A 165 -6.73 2.06 15.36
N LYS A 166 -6.76 0.74 15.62
CA LYS A 166 -5.64 0.02 16.25
C LYS A 166 -4.58 -0.46 15.26
N THR A 167 -4.84 -0.34 13.96
CA THR A 167 -3.89 -0.78 12.91
C THR A 167 -2.69 0.14 12.76
N GLY A 168 -2.74 1.36 13.33
CA GLY A 168 -1.75 2.41 13.08
C GLY A 168 -1.81 3.03 11.68
N ALA A 169 -2.77 2.62 10.84
CA ALA A 169 -2.97 3.19 9.51
C ALA A 169 -3.69 4.55 9.60
N ARG A 170 -3.40 5.42 8.63
CA ARG A 170 -4.43 6.34 8.14
C ARG A 170 -5.44 5.49 7.38
N TYR A 171 -6.72 5.56 7.76
CA TYR A 171 -7.73 4.70 7.14
C TYR A 171 -8.97 5.47 6.70
N SER A 172 -9.65 4.90 5.70
CA SER A 172 -11.01 5.24 5.31
C SER A 172 -11.77 3.96 5.03
N TYR A 173 -13.05 3.90 5.39
CA TYR A 173 -13.92 2.83 4.94
C TYR A 173 -15.31 3.39 4.65
N GLN A 174 -16.01 2.75 3.72
CA GLN A 174 -17.38 3.12 3.38
C GLN A 174 -18.18 1.89 3.00
N VAL A 175 -19.41 1.84 3.52
CA VAL A 175 -20.46 0.92 3.12
C VAL A 175 -21.61 1.75 2.59
N SER A 176 -21.97 1.56 1.33
CA SER A 176 -23.06 2.28 0.68
C SER A 176 -24.05 1.32 0.07
N LYS A 177 -25.32 1.64 0.25
CA LYS A 177 -26.40 1.07 -0.54
C LYS A 177 -26.49 1.86 -1.84
N VAL A 178 -26.73 1.18 -2.96
CA VAL A 178 -26.90 1.84 -4.25
C VAL A 178 -28.38 1.97 -4.56
N GLU A 179 -28.87 3.20 -4.63
CA GLU A 179 -30.28 3.52 -4.84
C GLU A 179 -30.40 4.51 -6.00
N LYS A 180 -31.17 4.15 -7.03
CA LYS A 180 -31.39 5.01 -8.22
C LYS A 180 -30.09 5.52 -8.86
N GLY A 181 -29.05 4.68 -8.90
CA GLY A 181 -27.75 5.04 -9.46
C GLY A 181 -26.93 6.00 -8.60
N GLN A 182 -27.22 6.10 -7.30
CA GLN A 182 -26.45 6.91 -6.35
C GLN A 182 -26.00 6.07 -5.15
N CYS A 183 -24.84 6.42 -4.59
CA CYS A 183 -24.34 5.80 -3.37
C CYS A 183 -24.94 6.49 -2.14
N THR A 184 -25.88 5.83 -1.48
CA THR A 184 -26.39 6.22 -0.17
C THR A 184 -25.52 5.58 0.92
N ARG A 185 -24.68 6.38 1.59
CA ARG A 185 -23.80 5.87 2.66
C ARG A 185 -24.64 5.33 3.83
N VAL A 186 -24.40 4.07 4.17
CA VAL A 186 -24.97 3.39 5.34
C VAL A 186 -24.04 3.54 6.55
N ALA A 187 -22.73 3.35 6.33
CA ALA A 187 -21.70 3.54 7.33
C ALA A 187 -20.38 3.96 6.68
N GLY A 188 -19.48 4.53 7.47
CA GLY A 188 -18.14 4.87 7.02
C GLY A 188 -17.49 5.98 7.83
N THR A 189 -16.16 5.98 7.81
CA THR A 189 -15.31 6.95 8.50
C THR A 189 -14.26 7.45 7.54
N ASN A 190 -13.92 8.74 7.63
CA ASN A 190 -12.95 9.41 6.75
C ASN A 190 -13.29 9.29 5.25
N THR A 191 -14.58 9.22 4.90
CA THR A 191 -15.05 8.85 3.55
C THR A 191 -14.64 9.81 2.44
N ASN A 192 -14.43 11.08 2.80
CA ASN A 192 -14.01 12.15 1.89
C ASN A 192 -12.50 12.39 1.88
N GLN A 193 -11.72 11.67 2.69
CA GLN A 193 -10.26 11.85 2.73
C GLN A 193 -9.63 11.16 1.52
N PRO A 194 -8.84 11.88 0.70
CA PRO A 194 -8.06 11.26 -0.35
C PRO A 194 -6.94 10.42 0.29
N LEU A 195 -6.98 9.12 0.03
CA LEU A 195 -5.95 8.16 0.40
C LEU A 195 -5.43 7.46 -0.86
N PRO A 196 -4.26 6.81 -0.77
CA PRO A 196 -3.77 5.98 -1.85
C PRO A 196 -4.83 5.01 -2.39
N LEU A 197 -5.02 4.99 -3.71
CA LEU A 197 -5.90 4.02 -4.37
C LEU A 197 -5.16 2.70 -4.59
N ALA A 198 -3.83 2.71 -4.64
CA ALA A 198 -3.07 1.59 -5.18
C ALA A 198 -3.69 1.20 -6.53
N SER A 199 -3.82 -0.10 -6.80
CA SER A 199 -4.40 -0.59 -8.06
C SER A 199 -5.91 -0.36 -8.22
N ILE A 200 -6.62 0.34 -7.32
CA ILE A 200 -8.02 0.72 -7.55
C ILE A 200 -8.15 1.72 -8.72
N PHE A 201 -7.11 2.51 -9.02
CA PHE A 201 -7.14 3.43 -10.18
C PHE A 201 -7.48 2.72 -11.50
N LYS A 202 -7.15 1.42 -11.62
CA LYS A 202 -7.39 0.59 -12.81
C LYS A 202 -8.89 0.49 -13.15
N LEU A 203 -9.79 0.81 -12.20
CA LEU A 203 -11.21 0.98 -12.45
C LEU A 203 -11.51 2.15 -13.41
N TYR A 204 -10.76 3.26 -13.33
CA TYR A 204 -10.87 4.36 -14.29
C TYR A 204 -10.35 3.97 -15.68
N VAL A 205 -9.32 3.11 -15.74
CA VAL A 205 -8.84 2.55 -17.02
C VAL A 205 -9.91 1.67 -17.67
N LEU A 206 -10.61 0.86 -16.87
CA LEU A 206 -11.73 0.05 -17.36
C LEU A 206 -12.92 0.93 -17.81
N HIS A 207 -13.21 2.03 -17.11
CA HIS A 207 -14.23 2.99 -17.49
C HIS A 207 -13.91 3.66 -18.84
N ALA A 208 -12.68 4.16 -19.00
CA ALA A 208 -12.20 4.72 -20.28
C ALA A 208 -12.28 3.69 -21.43
N LEU A 209 -11.93 2.43 -21.14
CA LEU A 209 -12.05 1.36 -22.12
C LEU A 209 -13.51 1.12 -22.52
N ALA A 210 -14.44 1.11 -21.57
CA ALA A 210 -15.85 0.92 -21.85
C ALA A 210 -16.38 2.03 -22.78
N ASP A 211 -15.98 3.28 -22.56
CA ASP A 211 -16.31 4.40 -23.45
C ASP A 211 -15.71 4.25 -24.86
N ALA A 212 -14.46 3.79 -24.96
CA ALA A 212 -13.84 3.50 -26.25
C ALA A 212 -14.56 2.38 -27.02
N ILE A 213 -14.99 1.33 -26.31
CA ILE A 213 -15.78 0.22 -26.86
C ILE A 213 -17.17 0.70 -27.33
N LYS A 214 -17.89 1.48 -26.49
CA LYS A 214 -19.22 2.02 -26.83
C LYS A 214 -19.17 2.98 -28.03
N SER A 215 -18.10 3.75 -28.16
CA SER A 215 -17.89 4.69 -29.27
C SER A 215 -17.32 4.03 -30.54
N GLY A 216 -16.96 2.75 -30.49
CA GLY A 216 -16.36 2.02 -31.62
C GLY A 216 -14.92 2.43 -31.94
N THR A 217 -14.24 3.13 -31.02
CA THR A 217 -12.82 3.52 -31.18
C THR A 217 -11.85 2.46 -30.66
N ALA A 218 -12.36 1.43 -29.98
CA ALA A 218 -11.68 0.19 -29.66
C ALA A 218 -12.62 -1.02 -29.85
N SER A 219 -12.04 -2.20 -30.05
CA SER A 219 -12.75 -3.48 -30.01
C SER A 219 -12.15 -4.40 -28.95
N TRP A 220 -12.98 -5.29 -28.39
CA TRP A 220 -12.53 -6.32 -27.45
C TRP A 220 -11.48 -7.28 -28.04
N ASP A 221 -11.50 -7.45 -29.37
CA ASP A 221 -10.64 -8.36 -30.10
C ASP A 221 -9.39 -7.68 -30.67
N ASP A 222 -9.27 -6.35 -30.52
CA ASP A 222 -8.06 -5.60 -30.87
C ASP A 222 -6.85 -6.23 -30.16
N GLN A 223 -5.77 -6.44 -30.90
CA GLN A 223 -4.53 -7.02 -30.35
C GLN A 223 -3.58 -5.92 -29.88
N LEU A 224 -3.10 -6.05 -28.65
CA LEU A 224 -2.08 -5.21 -28.05
C LEU A 224 -0.74 -5.95 -28.13
N THR A 225 0.29 -5.28 -28.67
CA THR A 225 1.64 -5.85 -28.75
C THR A 225 2.39 -5.58 -27.45
N VAL A 226 2.88 -6.64 -26.82
CA VAL A 226 3.71 -6.56 -25.62
C VAL A 226 5.07 -5.96 -25.97
N THR A 227 5.51 -4.98 -25.18
CA THR A 227 6.83 -4.35 -25.34
C THR A 227 7.71 -4.65 -24.14
N ALA A 228 9.03 -4.47 -24.29
CA ALA A 228 9.94 -4.55 -23.15
C ALA A 228 9.58 -3.52 -22.07
N LYS A 229 9.14 -2.32 -22.48
CA LYS A 229 8.73 -1.24 -21.58
C LYS A 229 7.47 -1.59 -20.79
N SER A 230 6.42 -2.07 -21.44
CA SER A 230 5.17 -2.46 -20.75
C SER A 230 5.42 -3.59 -19.74
N LYS A 231 6.38 -4.47 -19.98
CA LYS A 231 6.72 -5.58 -19.07
C LYS A 231 7.64 -5.18 -17.91
N ALA A 232 8.29 -4.02 -17.98
CA ALA A 232 9.38 -3.64 -17.09
C ALA A 232 8.98 -3.58 -15.60
N VAL A 233 7.72 -3.27 -15.30
CA VAL A 233 7.17 -3.17 -13.93
C VAL A 233 6.32 -4.39 -13.54
N GLY A 234 6.52 -5.50 -14.25
CA GLY A 234 5.95 -6.81 -13.95
C GLY A 234 4.64 -7.12 -14.68
N SER A 235 4.32 -8.42 -14.71
CA SER A 235 3.05 -8.98 -15.20
C SER A 235 2.68 -10.13 -14.27
N SER A 236 1.56 -9.97 -13.56
CA SER A 236 1.12 -10.88 -12.49
C SER A 236 0.08 -11.91 -12.97
N GLY A 237 -0.42 -11.77 -14.20
CA GLY A 237 -1.49 -12.60 -14.73
C GLY A 237 -1.26 -13.13 -16.14
N LEU A 238 -0.14 -12.76 -16.77
CA LEU A 238 0.22 -13.12 -18.15
C LEU A 238 1.72 -13.46 -18.25
N GLU A 239 2.03 -14.59 -18.85
CA GLU A 239 3.41 -14.98 -19.16
C GLU A 239 3.70 -14.71 -20.64
N LEU A 240 3.85 -13.44 -21.00
CA LEU A 240 4.09 -13.00 -22.37
C LEU A 240 5.46 -12.35 -22.52
N SER A 241 6.10 -12.52 -23.67
CA SER A 241 7.37 -11.92 -24.05
C SER A 241 7.16 -10.67 -24.91
N PRO A 242 8.12 -9.74 -24.96
CA PRO A 242 8.09 -8.65 -25.93
C PRO A 242 7.93 -9.18 -27.37
N GLY A 243 6.98 -8.63 -28.11
CA GLY A 243 6.57 -9.10 -29.44
C GLY A 243 5.32 -9.99 -29.45
N ASP A 244 4.95 -10.58 -28.31
CA ASP A 244 3.70 -11.33 -28.19
C ASP A 244 2.49 -10.38 -28.24
N HIS A 245 1.31 -10.96 -28.47
CA HIS A 245 0.05 -10.23 -28.59
C HIS A 245 -0.95 -10.68 -27.53
N VAL A 246 -1.76 -9.73 -27.06
CA VAL A 246 -2.89 -10.00 -26.16
C VAL A 246 -4.10 -9.17 -26.57
N SER A 247 -5.27 -9.80 -26.65
CA SER A 247 -6.52 -9.07 -26.95
C SER A 247 -6.84 -8.05 -25.85
N VAL A 248 -7.48 -6.94 -26.20
CA VAL A 248 -8.02 -5.95 -25.26
C VAL A 248 -8.88 -6.60 -24.16
N ARG A 249 -9.75 -7.56 -24.51
CA ARG A 249 -10.55 -8.31 -23.54
C ARG A 249 -9.69 -9.01 -22.50
N ARG A 250 -8.71 -9.78 -22.95
CA ARG A 250 -7.82 -10.54 -22.06
C ARG A 250 -6.96 -9.61 -21.20
N ALA A 251 -6.48 -8.50 -21.77
CA ALA A 251 -5.74 -7.49 -21.02
C ALA A 251 -6.62 -6.87 -19.92
N ALA A 252 -7.87 -6.49 -20.23
CA ALA A 252 -8.80 -5.93 -19.25
C ALA A 252 -9.16 -6.92 -18.13
N GLU A 253 -9.42 -8.19 -18.48
CA GLU A 253 -9.63 -9.27 -17.50
C GLU A 253 -8.43 -9.39 -16.53
N LYS A 254 -7.19 -9.37 -17.04
CA LYS A 254 -5.99 -9.52 -16.23
C LYS A 254 -5.61 -8.28 -15.44
N MET A 255 -5.86 -7.10 -15.99
CA MET A 255 -5.76 -5.83 -15.27
C MET A 255 -6.65 -5.83 -14.02
N ILE A 256 -7.87 -6.36 -14.10
CA ILE A 256 -8.79 -6.38 -12.96
C ILE A 256 -8.52 -7.57 -12.03
N ALA A 257 -8.52 -8.80 -12.57
CA ALA A 257 -8.46 -10.03 -11.78
C ALA A 257 -7.10 -10.26 -11.11
N ASN A 258 -6.01 -9.95 -11.80
CA ASN A 258 -4.64 -10.19 -11.32
C ASN A 258 -3.91 -8.88 -10.96
N SER A 259 -4.55 -7.73 -11.17
CA SER A 259 -3.91 -6.43 -11.03
C SER A 259 -2.71 -6.23 -11.97
N ASP A 260 -2.73 -6.87 -13.14
CA ASP A 260 -1.58 -6.97 -14.03
C ASP A 260 -1.10 -5.60 -14.56
N ASN A 261 0.13 -5.22 -14.19
CA ASN A 261 0.69 -3.91 -14.51
C ASN A 261 0.97 -3.74 -16.01
N MET A 262 1.53 -4.77 -16.65
CA MET A 262 1.78 -4.77 -18.10
C MET A 262 0.48 -4.60 -18.88
N ALA A 263 -0.56 -5.37 -18.55
CA ALA A 263 -1.87 -5.24 -19.20
C ALA A 263 -2.47 -3.84 -19.01
N THR A 264 -2.26 -3.23 -17.84
CA THR A 264 -2.70 -1.87 -17.54
C THR A 264 -2.03 -0.85 -18.43
N ASP A 265 -0.70 -0.88 -18.54
CA ASP A 265 0.04 0.08 -19.36
C ASP A 265 -0.21 -0.13 -20.86
N LEU A 266 -0.44 -1.37 -21.32
CA LEU A 266 -0.87 -1.63 -22.70
C LEU A 266 -2.24 -1.00 -22.99
N LEU A 267 -3.19 -1.08 -22.06
CA LEU A 267 -4.51 -0.45 -22.20
C LEU A 267 -4.42 1.07 -22.15
N ILE A 268 -3.64 1.64 -21.21
CA ILE A 268 -3.41 3.09 -21.17
C ILE A 268 -2.72 3.56 -22.46
N GLY A 269 -1.75 2.80 -22.98
CA GLY A 269 -1.10 3.11 -24.26
C GLY A 269 -2.06 3.08 -25.45
N ARG A 270 -3.01 2.14 -25.47
CA ARG A 270 -4.04 2.02 -26.52
C ARG A 270 -5.09 3.14 -26.48
N LEU A 271 -5.45 3.61 -25.28
CA LEU A 271 -6.49 4.61 -25.05
C LEU A 271 -5.94 6.05 -25.03
N GLY A 272 -4.68 6.21 -24.60
CA GLY A 272 -4.06 7.49 -24.29
C GLY A 272 -4.42 8.00 -22.89
N LYS A 273 -3.49 8.71 -22.25
CA LYS A 273 -3.69 9.29 -20.90
C LYS A 273 -4.90 10.20 -20.82
N HIS A 274 -5.15 10.98 -21.86
CA HIS A 274 -6.28 11.89 -21.90
C HIS A 274 -7.63 11.18 -21.75
N ALA A 275 -7.78 9.98 -22.31
CA ALA A 275 -9.00 9.19 -22.12
C ALA A 275 -9.18 8.78 -20.65
N ILE A 276 -8.09 8.48 -19.94
CA ILE A 276 -8.12 8.14 -18.52
C ILE A 276 -8.43 9.37 -17.66
N GLU A 277 -7.87 10.53 -18.01
CA GLU A 277 -8.17 11.81 -17.37
C GLU A 277 -9.65 12.20 -17.52
N GLN A 278 -10.23 11.99 -18.71
CA GLN A 278 -11.68 12.16 -18.92
C GLN A 278 -12.49 11.14 -18.13
N ALA A 279 -12.01 9.89 -18.02
CA ALA A 279 -12.65 8.86 -17.19
C ALA A 279 -12.66 9.24 -15.70
N LEU A 280 -11.62 9.90 -15.18
CA LEU A 280 -11.66 10.46 -13.83
C LEU A 280 -12.82 11.45 -13.66
N ALA A 281 -12.97 12.39 -14.58
CA ALA A 281 -14.02 13.40 -14.52
C ALA A 281 -15.43 12.80 -14.69
N THR A 282 -15.62 11.92 -15.68
CA THR A 282 -16.93 11.34 -16.02
C THR A 282 -17.41 10.29 -15.02
N ALA A 283 -16.50 9.55 -14.38
CA ALA A 283 -16.81 8.72 -13.21
C ALA A 283 -17.01 9.54 -11.93
N GLY A 284 -16.82 10.86 -11.98
CA GLY A 284 -17.09 11.77 -10.85
C GLY A 284 -16.00 11.79 -9.79
N HIS A 285 -14.73 11.57 -10.13
CA HIS A 285 -13.62 11.78 -9.19
C HIS A 285 -13.63 13.22 -8.66
N HIS A 286 -13.44 13.41 -7.35
CA HIS A 286 -13.61 14.72 -6.68
C HIS A 286 -12.55 15.76 -7.12
N ASP A 287 -11.35 15.29 -7.50
CA ASP A 287 -10.25 16.12 -7.98
C ASP A 287 -9.49 15.43 -9.13
N PRO A 288 -9.99 15.43 -10.38
CA PRO A 288 -9.30 14.83 -11.51
C PRO A 288 -7.93 15.46 -11.81
N ALA A 289 -7.74 16.74 -11.46
CA ALA A 289 -6.49 17.47 -11.70
C ALA A 289 -5.33 16.92 -10.86
N SER A 290 -5.61 16.32 -9.69
CA SER A 290 -4.60 15.67 -8.84
C SER A 290 -3.83 14.55 -9.54
N MET A 291 -4.41 13.94 -10.57
CA MET A 291 -3.83 12.87 -11.39
C MET A 291 -3.72 13.27 -12.86
N THR A 292 -3.52 14.56 -13.15
CA THR A 292 -3.32 15.06 -14.52
C THR A 292 -1.96 15.74 -14.65
N PRO A 293 -1.05 15.27 -15.54
CA PRO A 293 -1.23 14.15 -16.47
C PRO A 293 -1.33 12.81 -15.72
N PHE A 294 -2.12 11.87 -16.27
CA PHE A 294 -2.33 10.58 -15.63
C PHE A 294 -1.04 9.75 -15.59
N PRO A 295 -0.51 9.40 -14.39
CA PRO A 295 0.71 8.61 -14.32
C PRO A 295 0.42 7.15 -14.67
N THR A 296 1.21 6.58 -15.59
CA THR A 296 1.16 5.13 -15.88
C THR A 296 1.81 4.30 -14.76
N MET A 297 1.65 2.97 -14.81
CA MET A 297 2.38 2.11 -13.88
C MET A 297 3.89 2.30 -14.06
N TYR A 298 4.38 2.23 -15.31
CA TYR A 298 5.80 2.41 -15.65
C TYR A 298 6.39 3.70 -15.09
N GLU A 299 5.70 4.82 -15.29
CA GLU A 299 6.18 6.14 -14.85
C GLU A 299 6.20 6.26 -13.33
N LEU A 300 5.09 5.91 -12.67
CA LEU A 300 5.00 6.07 -11.22
C LEU A 300 5.93 5.10 -10.49
N PHE A 301 6.12 3.89 -11.02
CA PHE A 301 7.09 2.94 -10.46
C PHE A 301 8.53 3.38 -10.66
N SER A 302 8.83 4.03 -11.79
CA SER A 302 10.15 4.64 -12.00
C SER A 302 10.42 5.78 -11.01
N VAL A 303 9.40 6.57 -10.66
CA VAL A 303 9.50 7.59 -9.60
C VAL A 303 9.63 6.96 -8.21
N GLY A 304 8.77 6.00 -7.87
CA GLY A 304 8.66 5.43 -6.52
C GLY A 304 9.76 4.43 -6.16
N TRP A 305 10.25 3.66 -7.12
CA TRP A 305 11.15 2.52 -6.87
C TRP A 305 12.27 2.39 -7.91
N GLY A 306 12.45 3.39 -8.78
CA GLY A 306 13.49 3.39 -9.80
C GLY A 306 14.81 4.03 -9.37
N GLN A 307 15.82 3.90 -10.23
CA GLN A 307 17.07 4.66 -10.22
C GLN A 307 17.12 5.60 -11.45
N PRO A 308 17.43 6.90 -11.27
CA PRO A 308 17.76 7.59 -10.00
C PRO A 308 16.57 7.74 -9.04
N ASP A 309 16.84 8.04 -7.77
CA ASP A 309 15.78 8.34 -6.78
C ASP A 309 15.13 9.70 -7.08
N LEU A 310 13.88 9.69 -7.55
CA LEU A 310 13.11 10.90 -7.88
C LEU A 310 12.12 11.30 -6.77
N ARG A 311 12.02 10.54 -5.68
CA ARG A 311 10.92 10.69 -4.71
C ARG A 311 10.93 12.03 -3.95
N GLU A 312 12.10 12.49 -3.51
CA GLU A 312 12.20 13.79 -2.84
C GLU A 312 11.89 14.95 -3.81
N GLN A 313 12.32 14.83 -5.07
CA GLN A 313 11.97 15.81 -6.11
C GLN A 313 10.46 15.80 -6.35
N TRP A 314 9.85 14.63 -6.48
CA TRP A 314 8.41 14.46 -6.65
C TRP A 314 7.60 15.07 -5.49
N LYS A 315 8.05 14.85 -4.26
CA LYS A 315 7.41 15.37 -3.04
C LYS A 315 7.37 16.89 -3.00
N GLN A 316 8.44 17.54 -3.48
CA GLN A 316 8.58 19.00 -3.47
C GLN A 316 8.07 19.67 -4.76
N ALA A 317 7.79 18.88 -5.80
CA ALA A 317 7.42 19.36 -7.13
C ALA A 317 6.01 19.96 -7.19
N SER A 318 5.85 21.04 -7.97
CA SER A 318 4.56 21.52 -8.46
C SER A 318 3.93 20.53 -9.44
N ALA A 319 2.66 20.75 -9.82
CA ALA A 319 1.99 19.95 -10.85
C ALA A 319 2.77 19.93 -12.19
N GLN A 320 3.29 21.08 -12.64
CA GLN A 320 4.08 21.14 -13.87
C GLN A 320 5.40 20.37 -13.75
N GLN A 321 6.05 20.45 -12.58
CA GLN A 321 7.30 19.73 -12.33
C GLN A 321 7.06 18.22 -12.24
N ARG A 322 5.95 17.76 -11.65
CA ARG A 322 5.56 16.35 -11.66
C ARG A 322 5.29 15.85 -13.07
N ALA A 323 4.64 16.64 -13.92
CA ALA A 323 4.47 16.29 -15.33
C ALA A 323 5.82 16.09 -16.05
N ALA A 324 6.78 16.98 -15.81
CA ALA A 324 8.14 16.84 -16.36
C ALA A 324 8.88 15.60 -15.80
N LEU A 325 8.70 15.28 -14.51
CA LEU A 325 9.26 14.06 -13.92
C LEU A 325 8.66 12.79 -14.52
N LEU A 326 7.35 12.78 -14.84
CA LEU A 326 6.72 11.65 -15.54
C LEU A 326 7.28 11.48 -16.95
N GLU A 327 7.48 12.57 -17.70
CA GLU A 327 8.10 12.52 -19.03
C GLU A 327 9.56 12.02 -18.97
N GLN A 328 10.33 12.47 -17.97
CA GLN A 328 11.68 11.96 -17.72
C GLN A 328 11.67 10.47 -17.37
N ALA A 329 10.73 10.05 -16.51
CA ALA A 329 10.56 8.65 -16.14
C ALA A 329 10.20 7.79 -17.36
N ASP A 330 9.30 8.27 -18.22
CA ASP A 330 8.85 7.58 -19.42
C ASP A 330 9.97 7.38 -20.47
N SER A 331 10.88 8.35 -20.56
CA SER A 331 12.01 8.34 -21.51
C SER A 331 13.25 7.59 -21.01
N THR A 332 13.31 7.24 -19.72
CA THR A 332 14.45 6.56 -19.11
C THR A 332 14.14 5.06 -18.90
N PRO A 333 15.08 4.14 -19.21
CA PRO A 333 14.87 2.72 -18.88
C PRO A 333 14.69 2.52 -17.37
N TYR A 334 13.59 1.87 -16.99
CA TYR A 334 13.32 1.53 -15.60
C TYR A 334 14.41 0.62 -15.04
N ARG A 335 14.98 1.03 -13.90
CA ARG A 335 15.97 0.27 -13.15
C ARG A 335 15.47 0.16 -11.70
N PRO A 336 14.94 -0.99 -11.27
CA PRO A 336 14.42 -1.14 -9.92
C PRO A 336 15.55 -0.95 -8.90
N ASP A 337 15.26 -0.26 -7.81
CA ASP A 337 16.16 -0.17 -6.66
C ASP A 337 15.83 -1.25 -5.63
N PRO A 338 16.65 -2.30 -5.48
CA PRO A 338 16.35 -3.40 -4.57
C PRO A 338 16.34 -2.99 -3.10
N THR A 339 17.03 -1.90 -2.73
CA THR A 339 17.08 -1.42 -1.34
C THR A 339 15.81 -0.68 -0.93
N ARG A 340 14.94 -0.34 -1.89
CA ARG A 340 13.77 0.50 -1.69
C ARG A 340 12.45 -0.18 -2.03
N ALA A 341 12.48 -1.44 -2.46
CA ALA A 341 11.31 -2.20 -2.89
C ALA A 341 10.15 -2.19 -1.87
N HIS A 342 10.47 -2.11 -0.57
CA HIS A 342 9.51 -2.06 0.54
C HIS A 342 9.34 -0.67 1.17
N THR A 343 9.84 0.40 0.53
CA THR A 343 9.60 1.76 1.02
C THR A 343 8.29 2.29 0.45
N PRO A 344 7.34 2.75 1.28
CA PRO A 344 6.11 3.37 0.78
C PRO A 344 6.39 4.63 -0.04
N ALA A 345 6.01 4.60 -1.32
CA ALA A 345 6.12 5.75 -2.21
C ALA A 345 5.06 6.82 -1.89
N SER A 346 3.93 6.42 -1.27
CA SER A 346 2.87 7.32 -0.81
C SER A 346 3.35 8.32 0.26
N ASN A 347 4.42 8.02 1.00
CA ASN A 347 5.09 8.98 1.91
C ASN A 347 5.66 10.22 1.18
N TYR A 348 5.84 10.11 -0.13
CA TYR A 348 6.33 11.17 -1.01
C TYR A 348 5.22 11.76 -1.88
N GLY A 349 4.00 11.22 -1.81
CA GLY A 349 2.91 11.59 -2.71
C GLY A 349 2.96 10.90 -4.08
N ALA A 350 3.82 9.90 -4.28
CA ALA A 350 3.95 9.17 -5.54
C ALA A 350 2.97 7.99 -5.55
N GLU A 351 1.68 8.31 -5.72
CA GLU A 351 0.55 7.38 -5.70
C GLU A 351 -0.65 7.99 -6.48
N TRP A 352 -1.66 7.19 -6.82
CA TRP A 352 -2.96 7.63 -7.37
C TRP A 352 -3.96 7.88 -6.23
N TYR A 353 -4.30 9.14 -5.94
CA TYR A 353 -5.16 9.43 -4.78
C TYR A 353 -6.64 9.46 -5.13
N GLY A 354 -7.48 8.99 -4.20
CA GLY A 354 -8.93 9.08 -4.27
C GLY A 354 -9.57 8.76 -2.92
N SER A 355 -10.82 9.17 -2.75
CA SER A 355 -11.61 8.95 -1.54
C SER A 355 -12.50 7.71 -1.64
N ALA A 356 -13.01 7.23 -0.50
CA ALA A 356 -13.97 6.12 -0.50
C ALA A 356 -15.25 6.46 -1.30
N GLU A 357 -15.61 7.73 -1.36
CA GLU A 357 -16.71 8.23 -2.17
C GLU A 357 -16.40 8.19 -3.68
N ASP A 358 -15.15 8.45 -4.09
CA ASP A 358 -14.70 8.28 -5.49
C ASP A 358 -14.75 6.82 -5.92
N ILE A 359 -14.29 5.92 -5.04
CA ILE A 359 -14.36 4.47 -5.24
C ILE A 359 -15.82 4.05 -5.46
N CYS A 360 -16.75 4.62 -4.70
CA CYS A 360 -18.17 4.33 -4.88
C CYS A 360 -18.67 4.77 -6.26
N ARG A 361 -18.36 6.01 -6.67
CA ARG A 361 -18.80 6.55 -7.96
C ARG A 361 -18.22 5.80 -9.16
N VAL A 362 -16.94 5.40 -9.13
CA VAL A 362 -16.36 4.63 -10.24
C VAL A 362 -16.96 3.23 -10.37
N HIS A 363 -17.31 2.58 -9.25
CA HIS A 363 -18.07 1.31 -9.31
C HIS A 363 -19.45 1.50 -9.95
N LEU A 364 -20.16 2.59 -9.63
CA LEU A 364 -21.44 2.90 -10.28
C LEU A 364 -21.30 3.17 -11.77
N ALA A 365 -20.30 3.96 -12.16
CA ALA A 365 -20.01 4.25 -13.56
C ALA A 365 -19.77 2.94 -14.35
N LEU A 366 -18.99 2.02 -13.80
CA LEU A 366 -18.71 0.74 -14.44
C LEU A 366 -19.93 -0.19 -14.55
N GLN A 367 -20.87 -0.14 -13.62
CA GLN A 367 -22.14 -0.86 -13.78
C GLN A 367 -23.02 -0.22 -14.85
N ALA A 368 -23.05 1.12 -14.92
CA ALA A 368 -23.77 1.83 -15.97
C ALA A 368 -23.16 1.58 -17.37
N ASP A 369 -21.84 1.41 -17.44
CA ASP A 369 -21.11 1.10 -18.66
C ASP A 369 -21.39 -0.30 -19.22
N ALA A 370 -21.74 -1.25 -18.35
CA ALA A 370 -21.80 -2.66 -18.67
C ALA A 370 -23.06 -3.05 -19.47
N VAL A 371 -23.32 -2.32 -20.55
CA VAL A 371 -24.44 -2.48 -21.48
C VAL A 371 -23.97 -2.45 -22.93
N GLY A 372 -24.79 -2.95 -23.85
CA GLY A 372 -24.49 -2.94 -25.29
C GLY A 372 -23.13 -3.58 -25.61
N PRO A 373 -22.29 -2.97 -26.48
CA PRO A 373 -20.95 -3.48 -26.79
C PRO A 373 -20.01 -3.62 -25.57
N ALA A 374 -20.22 -2.83 -24.51
CA ALA A 374 -19.42 -2.85 -23.29
C ALA A 374 -19.96 -3.78 -22.19
N ALA A 375 -21.02 -4.56 -22.47
CA ALA A 375 -21.55 -5.57 -21.53
C ALA A 375 -20.49 -6.50 -20.87
N PRO A 376 -19.36 -6.87 -21.53
CA PRO A 376 -18.31 -7.66 -20.87
C PRO A 376 -17.70 -7.04 -19.60
N VAL A 377 -17.79 -5.72 -19.39
CA VAL A 377 -17.26 -5.03 -18.19
C VAL A 377 -17.75 -5.69 -16.89
N ARG A 378 -19.03 -6.07 -16.82
CA ARG A 378 -19.62 -6.73 -15.63
C ARG A 378 -18.96 -8.09 -15.34
N LYS A 379 -18.64 -8.87 -16.36
CA LYS A 379 -17.95 -10.16 -16.20
C LYS A 379 -16.47 -9.96 -15.83
N ILE A 380 -15.82 -8.95 -16.40
CA ILE A 380 -14.43 -8.59 -16.09
C ILE A 380 -14.31 -8.21 -14.60
N LEU A 381 -15.22 -7.39 -14.09
CA LEU A 381 -15.24 -6.98 -12.67
C LEU A 381 -15.44 -8.15 -11.70
N SER A 382 -16.25 -9.13 -12.09
CA SER A 382 -16.59 -10.28 -11.25
C SER A 382 -15.71 -11.51 -11.46
N ALA A 383 -14.65 -11.39 -12.27
CA ALA A 383 -13.75 -12.49 -12.59
C ALA A 383 -13.07 -13.08 -11.33
N VAL A 384 -12.71 -12.23 -10.36
CA VAL A 384 -12.19 -12.63 -9.05
C VAL A 384 -12.89 -11.80 -7.98
N ALA A 385 -13.63 -12.45 -7.08
CA ALA A 385 -14.36 -11.76 -6.03
C ALA A 385 -13.43 -11.13 -4.96
N GLY A 386 -12.22 -11.68 -4.78
CA GLY A 386 -11.26 -11.21 -3.77
C GLY A 386 -11.70 -11.44 -2.31
N ILE A 387 -12.90 -11.98 -2.08
CA ILE A 387 -13.46 -12.28 -0.76
C ILE A 387 -14.34 -13.53 -0.86
N ALA A 388 -14.34 -14.35 0.20
CA ALA A 388 -15.20 -15.52 0.30
C ALA A 388 -16.50 -15.16 1.04
N LEU A 389 -17.54 -14.81 0.28
CA LEU A 389 -18.91 -14.61 0.77
C LEU A 389 -19.81 -15.74 0.26
N ASP A 390 -20.87 -16.05 1.00
CA ASP A 390 -21.86 -17.03 0.56
C ASP A 390 -22.61 -16.50 -0.68
N ARG A 391 -22.52 -17.25 -1.79
CA ARG A 391 -23.12 -16.90 -3.09
C ARG A 391 -24.65 -17.01 -3.09
N ASN A 392 -25.25 -17.70 -2.12
CA ASN A 392 -26.70 -17.70 -1.93
C ASN A 392 -27.20 -16.33 -1.41
N TYR A 393 -26.35 -15.59 -0.71
CA TYR A 393 -26.65 -14.24 -0.24
C TYR A 393 -26.09 -13.16 -1.16
N TRP A 394 -24.96 -13.42 -1.84
CA TRP A 394 -24.23 -12.48 -2.68
C TRP A 394 -23.96 -13.07 -4.08
N PRO A 395 -25.00 -13.19 -4.93
CA PRO A 395 -24.88 -13.82 -6.25
C PRO A 395 -23.91 -13.10 -7.20
N TYR A 396 -23.78 -11.78 -7.10
CA TYR A 396 -22.82 -11.01 -7.88
C TYR A 396 -21.85 -10.26 -6.98
N ILE A 397 -20.55 -10.38 -7.27
CA ILE A 397 -19.48 -9.65 -6.58
C ILE A 397 -18.47 -9.21 -7.63
N GLY A 398 -18.47 -7.94 -7.98
CA GLY A 398 -17.39 -7.27 -8.70
C GLY A 398 -16.38 -6.71 -7.70
N ALA A 399 -15.09 -6.85 -7.96
CA ALA A 399 -14.06 -6.48 -6.99
C ALA A 399 -12.83 -5.88 -7.64
N LYS A 400 -12.13 -5.05 -6.87
CA LYS A 400 -10.75 -4.69 -7.11
C LYS A 400 -10.04 -4.50 -5.78
N ALA A 401 -8.86 -5.09 -5.67
CA ALA A 401 -7.91 -4.85 -4.59
C ALA A 401 -6.66 -4.14 -5.13
N GLY A 402 -5.96 -3.42 -4.28
CA GLY A 402 -4.68 -2.79 -4.57
C GLY A 402 -3.76 -2.87 -3.36
N GLY A 403 -2.52 -3.27 -3.61
CA GLY A 403 -1.46 -3.29 -2.62
C GLY A 403 -0.21 -2.67 -3.22
N LEU A 404 0.41 -1.74 -2.50
CA LEU A 404 1.76 -1.22 -2.70
C LEU A 404 2.42 -1.16 -1.32
N PRO A 405 3.75 -1.01 -1.22
CA PRO A 405 4.40 -0.88 0.07
C PRO A 405 3.73 0.18 0.94
N GLY A 406 3.17 -0.24 2.08
CA GLY A 406 2.43 0.63 3.01
C GLY A 406 1.03 1.08 2.57
N ASP A 407 0.51 0.64 1.42
CA ASP A 407 -0.82 1.01 0.92
C ASP A 407 -1.66 -0.25 0.66
N LEU A 408 -2.83 -0.35 1.29
CA LEU A 408 -3.76 -1.45 1.10
C LEU A 408 -5.18 -0.93 0.90
N THR A 409 -5.74 -1.20 -0.28
CA THR A 409 -7.09 -0.77 -0.63
C THR A 409 -7.91 -1.92 -1.20
N PHE A 410 -9.12 -2.08 -0.70
CA PHE A 410 -10.11 -3.01 -1.24
C PHE A 410 -11.38 -2.27 -1.67
N SER A 411 -12.03 -2.76 -2.71
CA SER A 411 -13.33 -2.27 -3.15
C SER A 411 -14.16 -3.39 -3.77
N TRP A 412 -15.46 -3.37 -3.47
CA TRP A 412 -16.44 -4.31 -3.98
C TRP A 412 -17.70 -3.58 -4.41
N TYR A 413 -18.26 -3.97 -5.55
CA TYR A 413 -19.68 -3.80 -5.86
C TYR A 413 -20.33 -5.18 -5.78
N ALA A 414 -21.25 -5.36 -4.85
CA ALA A 414 -21.94 -6.63 -4.64
C ALA A 414 -23.44 -6.46 -4.74
N GLU A 415 -24.12 -7.40 -5.40
CA GLU A 415 -25.58 -7.46 -5.37
C GLU A 415 -25.98 -8.60 -4.46
N ASP A 416 -26.87 -8.31 -3.54
CA ASP A 416 -27.41 -9.31 -2.64
C ASP A 416 -28.52 -10.14 -3.30
N LYS A 417 -28.99 -11.18 -2.62
CA LYS A 417 -30.03 -12.11 -3.13
C LYS A 417 -31.38 -11.43 -3.44
N THR A 418 -31.63 -10.24 -2.90
CA THR A 418 -32.83 -9.44 -3.16
C THR A 418 -32.67 -8.54 -4.40
N GLY A 419 -31.48 -8.53 -4.99
CA GLY A 419 -31.12 -7.66 -6.10
C GLY A 419 -30.72 -6.25 -5.65
N GLN A 420 -30.46 -6.03 -4.35
CA GLN A 420 -30.00 -4.75 -3.85
C GLN A 420 -28.48 -4.63 -4.03
N PRO A 421 -27.99 -3.61 -4.77
CA PRO A 421 -26.57 -3.36 -4.90
C PRO A 421 -25.95 -2.61 -3.72
N TRP A 422 -24.72 -2.97 -3.42
CA TRP A 422 -23.90 -2.43 -2.33
C TRP A 422 -22.50 -2.11 -2.84
N VAL A 423 -21.91 -1.03 -2.35
CA VAL A 423 -20.48 -0.76 -2.50
C VAL A 423 -19.82 -0.74 -1.13
N VAL A 424 -18.77 -1.55 -0.99
CA VAL A 424 -17.96 -1.65 0.23
C VAL A 424 -16.51 -1.36 -0.13
N SER A 425 -15.86 -0.44 0.58
CA SER A 425 -14.44 -0.12 0.37
C SER A 425 -13.69 0.10 1.68
N PHE A 426 -12.40 -0.21 1.66
CA PHE A 426 -11.44 0.06 2.73
C PHE A 426 -10.16 0.59 2.11
N GLN A 427 -9.58 1.63 2.69
CA GLN A 427 -8.28 2.19 2.37
C GLN A 427 -7.46 2.24 3.66
N LEU A 428 -6.25 1.67 3.68
CA LEU A 428 -5.30 1.72 4.77
C LEU A 428 -3.94 2.16 4.23
N ASN A 429 -3.37 3.20 4.83
CA ASN A 429 -2.08 3.77 4.45
C ASN A 429 -1.18 3.89 5.69
N TRP A 430 -0.04 3.23 5.64
CA TRP A 430 0.97 3.17 6.69
C TRP A 430 2.27 3.84 6.22
N PRO A 431 3.06 4.40 7.15
CA PRO A 431 4.38 4.96 6.81
C PRO A 431 5.44 3.89 6.52
N ARG A 432 5.11 2.61 6.68
CA ARG A 432 5.98 1.44 6.49
C ARG A 432 5.21 0.33 5.79
N ASP A 433 5.95 -0.61 5.20
CA ASP A 433 5.35 -1.78 4.58
C ASP A 433 4.97 -2.86 5.61
N HIS A 434 3.99 -3.69 5.24
CA HIS A 434 3.52 -4.83 6.00
C HIS A 434 3.54 -6.08 5.13
N GLY A 435 3.72 -7.24 5.76
CA GLY A 435 3.75 -8.51 5.06
C GLY A 435 2.38 -8.89 4.48
N PRO A 436 2.31 -9.91 3.61
CA PRO A 436 1.07 -10.32 2.96
C PRO A 436 -0.06 -10.72 3.93
N ASN A 437 0.27 -11.06 5.19
CA ASN A 437 -0.71 -11.46 6.22
C ASN A 437 -1.75 -10.38 6.53
N VAL A 438 -1.38 -9.08 6.44
CA VAL A 438 -2.32 -7.97 6.68
C VAL A 438 -3.51 -8.02 5.71
N THR A 439 -3.28 -8.47 4.48
CA THR A 439 -4.33 -8.64 3.46
C THR A 439 -5.32 -9.70 3.92
N GLY A 440 -4.85 -10.87 4.34
CA GLY A 440 -5.70 -11.95 4.83
C GLY A 440 -6.50 -11.54 6.07
N TRP A 441 -5.87 -10.84 7.01
CA TRP A 441 -6.53 -10.33 8.20
C TRP A 441 -7.62 -9.30 7.87
N MET A 442 -7.33 -8.33 6.99
CA MET A 442 -8.32 -7.33 6.54
C MET A 442 -9.49 -7.96 5.76
N LEU A 443 -9.28 -9.04 5.02
CA LEU A 443 -10.38 -9.76 4.36
C LEU A 443 -11.33 -10.40 5.38
N GLN A 444 -10.83 -10.84 6.55
CA GLN A 444 -11.72 -11.33 7.62
C GLN A 444 -12.51 -10.18 8.26
N VAL A 445 -11.91 -8.99 8.41
CA VAL A 445 -12.63 -7.77 8.83
C VAL A 445 -13.73 -7.43 7.82
N ALA A 446 -13.42 -7.43 6.52
CA ALA A 446 -14.38 -7.14 5.47
C ALA A 446 -15.56 -8.14 5.45
N LYS A 447 -15.32 -9.44 5.66
CA LYS A 447 -16.39 -10.45 5.76
C LYS A 447 -17.38 -10.15 6.88
N GLN A 448 -16.88 -9.74 8.05
CA GLN A 448 -17.76 -9.35 9.16
C GLN A 448 -18.55 -8.08 8.82
N VAL A 449 -17.96 -7.13 8.10
CA VAL A 449 -18.68 -5.95 7.60
C VAL A 449 -19.79 -6.31 6.60
N PHE A 450 -19.54 -7.25 5.69
CA PHE A 450 -20.59 -7.78 4.81
C PHE A 450 -21.71 -8.49 5.59
N ALA A 451 -21.40 -9.15 6.70
CA ALA A 451 -22.40 -9.78 7.56
C ALA A 451 -23.36 -8.76 8.21
N LEU A 452 -22.91 -7.52 8.47
CA LEU A 452 -23.77 -6.45 9.01
C LEU A 452 -24.84 -5.96 8.02
N VAL A 453 -24.66 -6.22 6.73
CA VAL A 453 -25.58 -5.81 5.65
C VAL A 453 -26.12 -7.01 4.85
N ALA A 454 -25.84 -8.22 5.30
CA ALA A 454 -26.36 -9.42 4.65
C ALA A 454 -27.90 -9.43 4.75
N PRO A 455 -28.62 -9.74 3.65
CA PRO A 455 -30.07 -9.80 3.70
C PRO A 455 -30.52 -10.98 4.56
N GLU A 456 -31.53 -10.73 5.41
CA GLU A 456 -32.17 -11.76 6.26
C GLU A 456 -32.59 -13.00 5.46
#